data_AF-A0A8S8XVX4-F1
#
_entry.id   AF-A0A8S8XVX4-F1
#
_cell.length_a   1.000
_cell.length_b   1.000
_cell.length_c   1.000
_cell.angle_alpha   90.00
_cell.angle_beta   90.00
_cell.angle_gamma   90.00
#
_symmetry.space_group_name_H-M   'P 1'
#
loop_
_entity.id
_entity.type
_entity.pdbx_description
1 polymer ?
#
loop_
_entity_poly.entity_id
_entity_poly.type
_entity_poly.pdbx_seq_one_letter_code
_entity_poly.pdbx_strand_id
1 'polypeptide(L)'
;MTVGRGSNKKTSTTTSSFGVSKRESHDASKYYDSKLYQGIPKVTDVGDPQEFPEFLRDSLVCGDSRDMSMIPPNSVQLMVTSPPYNVSKEYDEDLSLQEYLSMLKDVFTETYRVLAPGGRAVINVANVGRKPYIPLTSYINMIMLEIGFLMRGGKNLG
;
A
#
# COMPACT_ATOMS: atom_id res chain seq x y z
N MET A 1 -56.85 20.73 -17.47
CA MET A 1 -56.40 19.68 -18.41
C MET A 1 -54.88 19.55 -18.21
N THR A 2 -54.45 18.60 -17.37
CA THR A 2 -53.73 17.32 -17.71
C THR A 2 -52.23 17.56 -18.01
N VAL A 3 -51.22 16.87 -17.49
CA VAL A 3 -51.02 15.60 -16.74
C VAL A 3 -49.71 15.72 -15.94
N GLY A 4 -49.57 15.03 -14.80
CA GLY A 4 -48.35 15.02 -13.98
C GLY A 4 -47.17 14.19 -14.51
N ARG A 5 -46.03 14.29 -13.82
CA ARG A 5 -44.91 13.34 -13.93
C ARG A 5 -44.42 12.97 -12.53
N GLY A 6 -44.81 11.78 -12.09
CA GLY A 6 -44.19 11.09 -10.96
C GLY A 6 -42.89 10.40 -11.37
N SER A 7 -41.94 10.43 -10.43
CA SER A 7 -40.85 9.50 -10.11
C SER A 7 -39.97 8.90 -11.22
N ASN A 8 -38.65 8.99 -11.03
CA ASN A 8 -37.85 7.77 -11.11
C ASN A 8 -36.67 7.80 -10.12
N LYS A 9 -36.92 7.35 -8.89
CA LYS A 9 -35.86 6.94 -7.95
C LYS A 9 -35.15 5.74 -8.58
N LYS A 10 -33.89 5.90 -8.99
CA LYS A 10 -33.07 4.79 -9.50
C LYS A 10 -32.95 3.72 -8.42
N THR A 11 -33.60 2.59 -8.63
CA THR A 11 -33.47 1.37 -7.83
C THR A 11 -32.04 0.84 -7.97
N SER A 12 -31.28 0.89 -6.88
CA SER A 12 -30.01 0.18 -6.73
C SER A 12 -30.26 -1.33 -6.84
N THR A 13 -29.52 -2.01 -7.70
CA THR A 13 -29.60 -3.47 -7.87
C THR A 13 -28.73 -4.15 -6.82
N THR A 14 -29.28 -5.18 -6.20
CA THR A 14 -28.57 -6.02 -5.22
C THR A 14 -27.63 -6.99 -5.91
N THR A 15 -26.47 -7.22 -5.30
CA THR A 15 -25.37 -8.06 -5.80
C THR A 15 -25.86 -9.41 -6.33
N SER A 16 -25.58 -9.70 -7.60
CA SER A 16 -25.84 -11.01 -8.21
C SER A 16 -24.88 -12.05 -7.66
N SER A 17 -25.38 -13.28 -7.58
CA SER A 17 -24.73 -14.39 -6.87
C SER A 17 -23.48 -14.95 -7.54
N PHE A 18 -23.07 -14.50 -8.72
CA PHE A 18 -21.78 -14.76 -9.39
C PHE A 18 -21.86 -14.20 -10.83
N GLY A 19 -20.75 -13.67 -11.38
CA GLY A 19 -20.61 -13.41 -12.82
C GLY A 19 -21.12 -12.05 -13.32
N VAL A 20 -20.17 -11.29 -13.87
CA VAL A 20 -20.24 -9.97 -14.53
C VAL A 20 -21.59 -9.56 -15.15
N SER A 21 -22.08 -8.36 -14.78
CA SER A 21 -22.92 -7.57 -15.70
C SER A 21 -22.72 -6.07 -15.49
N LYS A 22 -22.56 -5.36 -16.62
CA LYS A 22 -22.49 -3.90 -16.89
C LYS A 22 -21.66 -3.00 -15.96
N ARG A 23 -20.89 -2.10 -16.58
CA ARG A 23 -20.16 -0.99 -15.93
C ARG A 23 -21.15 0.05 -15.40
N GLU A 24 -21.80 -0.29 -14.30
CA GLU A 24 -22.55 0.64 -13.46
C GLU A 24 -21.76 0.83 -12.16
N SER A 25 -21.85 2.00 -11.54
CA SER A 25 -21.21 2.23 -10.24
C SER A 25 -21.93 1.35 -9.22
N HIS A 26 -21.29 0.23 -8.86
CA HIS A 26 -21.86 -0.77 -7.96
C HIS A 26 -21.61 -0.37 -6.51
N ASP A 27 -22.67 -0.23 -5.71
CA ASP A 27 -22.57 -0.07 -4.26
C ASP A 27 -22.06 -1.38 -3.64
N ALA A 28 -20.80 -1.38 -3.24
CA ALA A 28 -20.12 -2.52 -2.66
C ALA A 28 -20.21 -2.57 -1.11
N SER A 29 -20.97 -1.67 -0.48
CA SER A 29 -21.06 -1.54 0.99
C SER A 29 -21.41 -2.88 1.65
N LYS A 30 -22.39 -3.63 1.11
CA LYS A 30 -22.77 -4.96 1.62
C LYS A 30 -21.60 -5.95 1.73
N TYR A 31 -20.63 -5.87 0.81
CA TYR A 31 -19.45 -6.75 0.82
C TYR A 31 -18.40 -6.29 1.84
N TYR A 32 -18.08 -4.99 1.85
CA TYR A 32 -17.09 -4.40 2.77
C TYR A 32 -17.59 -4.23 4.21
N ASP A 33 -18.89 -4.37 4.45
CA ASP A 33 -19.53 -4.40 5.78
C ASP A 33 -19.81 -5.84 6.27
N SER A 34 -19.44 -6.85 5.48
CA SER A 34 -19.59 -8.25 5.87
C SER A 34 -18.68 -8.62 7.05
N LYS A 35 -19.02 -9.71 7.76
CA LYS A 35 -18.22 -10.25 8.87
C LYS A 35 -16.76 -10.51 8.52
N LEU A 36 -16.46 -10.78 7.24
CA LEU A 36 -15.09 -11.00 6.77
C LEU A 36 -14.19 -9.77 6.98
N TYR A 37 -14.75 -8.57 6.89
CA TYR A 37 -14.02 -7.30 7.04
C TYR A 37 -14.10 -6.73 8.47
N GLN A 38 -14.83 -7.38 9.38
CA GLN A 38 -14.87 -6.97 10.78
C GLN A 38 -13.50 -7.18 11.42
N GLY A 39 -12.96 -6.13 12.05
CA GLY A 39 -11.65 -6.16 12.70
C GLY A 39 -10.45 -5.88 11.77
N ILE A 40 -10.66 -5.73 10.46
CA ILE A 40 -9.61 -5.25 9.54
C ILE A 40 -9.51 -3.72 9.68
N PRO A 41 -8.36 -3.15 10.04
CA PRO A 41 -8.20 -1.70 10.14
C PRO A 41 -8.46 -1.03 8.79
N LYS A 42 -9.30 0.01 8.77
CA LYS A 42 -9.63 0.79 7.56
C LYS A 42 -8.83 2.09 7.47
N VAL A 43 -8.42 2.62 8.62
CA VAL A 43 -7.62 3.84 8.79
C VAL A 43 -6.71 3.62 9.98
N THR A 44 -5.49 4.11 9.90
CA THR A 44 -4.54 4.20 11.00
C THR A 44 -4.36 5.67 11.34
N ASP A 45 -4.52 6.03 12.62
CA ASP A 45 -4.12 7.34 13.10
C ASP A 45 -2.60 7.34 13.25
N VAL A 46 -1.92 8.14 12.43
CA VAL A 46 -0.47 8.26 12.39
C VAL A 46 -0.01 9.67 12.75
N GLY A 47 -0.91 10.50 13.30
CA GLY A 47 -0.67 11.91 13.60
C GLY A 47 -0.89 12.85 12.42
N ASP A 48 -0.54 14.12 12.60
CA ASP A 48 -0.78 15.16 11.61
C ASP A 48 0.31 15.17 10.51
N PRO A 49 -0.03 15.57 9.27
CA PRO A 49 0.95 15.80 8.21
C PRO A 49 1.96 16.90 8.60
N GLN A 50 3.21 16.72 8.20
CA GLN A 50 4.25 17.74 8.32
C GLN A 50 4.69 18.25 6.95
N GLU A 51 5.19 19.48 6.90
CA GLU A 51 5.76 20.05 5.69
C GLU A 51 7.06 19.34 5.31
N PHE A 52 7.22 19.04 4.02
CA PHE A 52 8.46 18.46 3.51
C PHE A 52 9.55 19.54 3.43
N PRO A 53 10.78 19.28 3.91
CA PRO A 53 11.82 20.31 3.93
C PRO A 53 12.23 20.76 2.53
N GLU A 54 12.20 22.06 2.27
CA GLU A 54 12.51 22.62 0.94
C GLU A 54 13.94 22.26 0.48
N PHE A 55 14.90 22.18 1.39
CA PHE A 55 16.28 21.83 1.07
C PHE A 55 16.48 20.36 0.63
N LEU A 56 15.48 19.49 0.84
CA LEU A 56 15.50 18.10 0.38
C LEU A 56 14.73 17.91 -0.94
N ARG A 57 14.05 18.95 -1.43
CA ARG A 57 13.31 18.87 -2.69
C ARG A 57 14.30 18.67 -3.84
N ASP A 58 13.93 17.79 -4.78
CA ASP A 58 14.72 17.46 -5.98
C ASP A 58 16.19 17.14 -5.71
N SER A 59 16.46 16.54 -4.55
CA SER A 59 17.81 16.25 -4.07
C SER A 59 18.08 14.75 -4.02
N LEU A 60 19.35 14.38 -4.25
CA LEU A 60 19.83 13.00 -4.08
C LEU A 60 20.66 12.92 -2.80
N VAL A 61 20.16 12.14 -1.84
CA VAL A 61 20.86 11.88 -0.58
C VAL A 61 21.60 10.56 -0.71
N CYS A 62 22.93 10.58 -0.57
CA CYS A 62 23.73 9.37 -0.45
C CYS A 62 23.74 8.95 1.02
N GLY A 63 23.06 7.87 1.34
CA GLY A 63 22.91 7.38 2.71
C GLY A 63 22.19 6.04 2.77
N ASP A 64 22.09 5.51 3.98
CA ASP A 64 21.40 4.27 4.26
C ASP A 64 19.89 4.52 4.43
N SER A 65 19.05 3.86 3.64
CA SER A 65 17.58 4.02 3.73
C SER A 65 16.98 3.46 5.02
N ARG A 66 17.77 2.76 5.85
CA ARG A 66 17.42 2.39 7.23
C ARG A 66 17.49 3.57 8.20
N ASP A 67 18.06 4.71 7.79
CA ASP A 67 18.08 5.96 8.53
C ASP A 67 17.61 7.10 7.63
N MET A 68 16.34 7.45 7.75
CA MET A 68 15.74 8.60 7.08
C MET A 68 15.50 9.75 8.08
N SER A 69 16.31 9.85 9.14
CA SER A 69 16.15 10.85 10.21
C SER A 69 16.15 12.30 9.74
N MET A 70 16.78 12.57 8.58
CA MET A 70 16.73 13.90 7.94
C MET A 70 15.35 14.27 7.39
N ILE A 71 14.47 13.28 7.18
CA ILE A 71 13.11 13.46 6.68
C ILE A 71 12.14 13.47 7.87
N PRO A 72 11.36 14.55 8.06
CA PRO A 72 10.35 14.63 9.12
C PRO A 72 9.30 13.51 8.97
N PRO A 73 8.75 13.01 10.10
CA PRO A 73 7.63 12.07 10.02
C PRO A 73 6.43 12.72 9.31
N ASN A 74 5.57 11.90 8.71
CA ASN A 74 4.33 12.34 8.07
C ASN A 74 4.48 13.41 6.97
N SER A 75 5.60 13.49 6.27
CA SER A 75 5.90 14.55 5.29
C SER A 75 5.93 14.10 3.83
N VAL A 76 5.99 12.79 3.57
CA VAL A 76 6.12 12.19 2.22
C VAL A 76 4.77 11.64 1.75
N GLN A 77 4.35 11.96 0.53
CA GLN A 77 3.05 11.50 0.01
C GLN A 77 3.13 10.14 -0.71
N LEU A 78 4.27 9.84 -1.33
CA LEU A 78 4.46 8.64 -2.13
C LEU A 78 5.91 8.16 -2.02
N MET A 79 6.10 6.90 -1.64
CA MET A 79 7.35 6.17 -1.78
C MET A 79 7.18 5.16 -2.93
N VAL A 80 8.13 5.14 -3.85
CA VAL A 80 8.22 4.11 -4.90
C VAL A 80 9.60 3.48 -4.84
N THR A 81 9.66 2.16 -4.81
CA THR A 81 10.95 1.45 -4.79
C THR A 81 10.88 0.10 -5.49
N SER A 82 12.06 -0.43 -5.84
CA SER A 82 12.29 -1.84 -6.10
C SER A 82 13.38 -2.31 -5.14
N PRO A 83 13.11 -3.27 -4.24
CA PRO A 83 14.10 -3.74 -3.29
C PRO A 83 15.38 -4.25 -3.97
N PRO A 84 16.56 -4.10 -3.35
CA PRO A 84 17.78 -4.75 -3.85
C PRO A 84 17.61 -6.26 -3.69
N TYR A 85 17.58 -7.01 -4.79
CA TYR A 85 17.10 -8.41 -4.76
C TYR A 85 18.08 -9.44 -4.20
N ASN A 86 19.23 -9.00 -3.65
CA ASN A 86 20.27 -9.88 -3.12
C ASN A 86 20.59 -11.03 -4.10
N VAL A 87 20.76 -10.70 -5.38
CA VAL A 87 20.86 -11.66 -6.50
C VAL A 87 22.31 -11.99 -6.82
N SER A 88 23.25 -11.80 -5.88
CA SER A 88 24.67 -12.12 -6.06
C SER A 88 25.26 -11.55 -7.36
N LYS A 89 24.79 -10.37 -7.79
CA LYS A 89 25.56 -9.54 -8.72
C LYS A 89 26.74 -8.96 -7.92
N GLU A 90 27.82 -8.57 -8.58
CA GLU A 90 29.09 -8.08 -7.98
C GLU A 90 28.97 -6.91 -6.96
N TYR A 91 27.75 -6.44 -6.66
CA TYR A 91 27.41 -5.33 -5.77
C TYR A 91 26.43 -5.71 -4.64
N ASP A 92 25.90 -6.94 -4.59
CA ASP A 92 24.99 -7.38 -3.54
C ASP A 92 25.77 -8.00 -2.37
N GLU A 93 25.47 -7.58 -1.15
CA GLU A 93 25.96 -8.21 0.08
C GLU A 93 25.44 -9.66 0.18
N ASP A 94 26.26 -10.63 0.58
CA ASP A 94 25.87 -12.05 0.73
C ASP A 94 24.99 -12.26 1.99
N LEU A 95 23.80 -11.69 1.99
CA LEU A 95 22.86 -11.75 3.11
C LEU A 95 22.09 -13.07 3.09
N SER A 96 21.90 -13.67 4.26
CA SER A 96 20.88 -14.69 4.44
C SER A 96 19.48 -14.11 4.18
N LEU A 97 18.51 -14.98 3.89
CA LEU A 97 17.11 -14.54 3.72
C LEU A 97 16.62 -13.77 4.95
N GLN A 98 17.00 -14.19 6.15
CA GLN A 98 16.58 -13.53 7.39
C GLN A 98 17.17 -12.13 7.51
N GLU A 99 18.48 -11.95 7.22
CA GLU A 99 19.14 -10.65 7.24
C GLU A 99 18.54 -9.71 6.20
N TYR A 100 18.29 -10.22 4.99
CA TYR A 100 17.62 -9.46 3.94
C TYR A 100 16.22 -9.00 4.35
N LEU A 101 15.39 -9.90 4.90
CA LEU A 101 14.04 -9.54 5.36
C LEU A 101 14.09 -8.56 6.55
N SER A 102 15.09 -8.67 7.43
CA SER A 102 15.29 -7.71 8.51
C SER A 102 15.64 -6.33 7.98
N MET A 103 16.58 -6.24 7.04
CA MET A 103 16.95 -4.99 6.39
C MET A 103 15.74 -4.34 5.69
N LEU A 104 14.91 -5.11 4.99
CA LEU A 104 13.67 -4.60 4.40
C LEU A 104 12.70 -4.06 5.46
N LYS A 105 12.55 -4.78 6.58
CA LYS A 105 11.70 -4.34 7.69
C LYS A 105 12.17 -3.00 8.26
N ASP A 106 13.48 -2.80 8.41
CA ASP A 106 14.05 -1.54 8.89
C ASP A 106 13.73 -0.38 7.92
N VAL A 107 13.99 -0.58 6.62
CA VAL A 107 13.69 0.43 5.58
C VAL A 107 12.19 0.74 5.50
N PHE A 108 11.34 -0.28 5.57
CA PHE A 108 9.89 -0.09 5.50
C PHE A 108 9.33 0.55 6.78
N THR A 109 9.97 0.34 7.93
CA THR A 109 9.61 1.02 9.18
C THR A 109 9.91 2.51 9.08
N GLU A 110 11.10 2.88 8.60
CA GLU A 110 11.42 4.28 8.34
C GLU A 110 10.51 4.89 7.26
N THR A 111 10.18 4.11 6.22
CA THR A 111 9.21 4.54 5.20
C THR A 111 7.84 4.84 5.82
N TYR A 112 7.35 3.97 6.71
CA TYR A 112 6.07 4.17 7.37
C TYR A 112 6.07 5.45 8.21
N ARG A 113 7.17 5.71 8.93
CA ARG A 113 7.34 6.92 9.74
C ARG A 113 7.27 8.20 8.91
N VAL A 114 7.93 8.25 7.75
CA VAL A 114 8.00 9.48 6.93
C VAL A 114 6.76 9.71 6.06
N LEU A 115 5.97 8.66 5.77
CA LEU A 115 4.77 8.80 4.95
C LEU A 115 3.67 9.57 5.69
N ALA A 116 3.12 10.59 5.04
CA ALA A 116 1.98 11.35 5.52
C ALA A 116 0.72 10.47 5.67
N PRO A 117 -0.25 10.85 6.52
CA PRO A 117 -1.57 10.24 6.55
C PRO A 117 -2.18 10.11 5.15
N GLY A 118 -2.53 8.88 4.76
CA GLY A 118 -3.07 8.58 3.42
C GLY A 118 -2.01 8.45 2.30
N GLY A 119 -0.74 8.66 2.61
CA GLY A 119 0.41 8.40 1.75
C GLY A 119 0.52 6.93 1.36
N ARG A 120 1.30 6.65 0.31
CA ARG A 120 1.38 5.30 -0.28
C ARG A 120 2.82 4.84 -0.44
N ALA A 121 3.04 3.57 -0.13
CA ALA A 121 4.24 2.83 -0.49
C ALA A 121 3.93 1.93 -1.69
N VAL A 122 4.71 2.07 -2.77
CA VAL A 122 4.61 1.25 -3.98
C VAL A 122 5.90 0.49 -4.16
N ILE A 123 5.83 -0.82 -3.97
CA ILE A 123 6.99 -1.70 -4.04
C ILE A 123 6.85 -2.56 -5.29
N ASN A 124 7.74 -2.35 -6.26
CA ASN A 124 7.88 -3.26 -7.39
C ASN A 124 8.70 -4.47 -6.92
N VAL A 125 8.09 -5.67 -6.93
CA VAL A 125 8.74 -6.92 -6.50
C VAL A 125 8.91 -7.85 -7.69
N ALA A 126 10.17 -8.16 -8.02
CA ALA A 126 10.53 -9.16 -9.02
C ALA A 126 10.54 -10.56 -8.41
N ASN A 127 10.04 -11.53 -9.18
CA ASN A 127 10.17 -12.95 -8.85
C ASN A 127 11.57 -13.44 -9.21
N VAL A 128 12.51 -13.25 -8.28
CA VAL A 128 13.90 -13.73 -8.38
C VAL A 128 14.07 -15.08 -7.68
N GLY A 129 14.95 -15.94 -8.21
CA GLY A 129 15.21 -17.27 -7.66
C GLY A 129 14.09 -18.28 -7.96
N ARG A 130 14.44 -19.47 -8.45
CA ARG A 130 13.46 -20.53 -8.77
C ARG A 130 13.81 -21.90 -8.18
N LYS A 131 14.92 -22.02 -7.43
CA LYS A 131 15.44 -23.28 -6.90
C LYS A 131 16.19 -23.08 -5.57
N PRO A 132 15.50 -23.09 -4.41
CA PRO A 132 14.04 -23.07 -4.24
C PRO A 132 13.44 -21.72 -4.67
N TYR A 133 12.13 -21.70 -4.98
CA TYR A 133 11.42 -20.44 -5.21
C TYR A 133 11.17 -19.73 -3.89
N ILE A 134 11.53 -18.45 -3.81
CA ILE A 134 11.30 -17.60 -2.64
C ILE A 134 10.12 -16.66 -2.96
N PRO A 135 8.98 -16.78 -2.25
CA PRO A 135 7.81 -15.93 -2.49
C PRO A 135 7.98 -14.54 -1.86
N LEU A 136 8.93 -13.74 -2.37
CA LEU A 136 9.29 -12.44 -1.79
C LEU A 136 8.10 -11.51 -1.56
N THR A 137 7.15 -11.45 -2.50
CA THR A 137 5.93 -10.65 -2.35
C THR A 137 5.14 -11.03 -1.10
N SER A 138 5.12 -12.31 -0.71
CA SER A 138 4.41 -12.76 0.49
C SER A 138 5.11 -12.27 1.76
N TYR A 139 6.44 -12.37 1.83
CA TYR A 139 7.21 -11.86 2.96
C TYR A 139 7.09 -10.35 3.10
N ILE A 140 7.22 -9.61 1.99
CA ILE A 140 7.07 -8.16 1.98
C ILE A 140 5.67 -7.77 2.47
N ASN A 141 4.61 -8.42 1.98
CA ASN A 141 3.25 -8.15 2.45
C ASN A 141 3.09 -8.38 3.96
N MET A 142 3.68 -9.46 4.50
CA MET A 142 3.64 -9.73 5.94
C MET A 142 4.39 -8.65 6.75
N ILE A 143 5.59 -8.26 6.32
CA ILE A 143 6.36 -7.18 6.96
C ILE A 143 5.57 -5.88 6.96
N MET A 144 5.01 -5.49 5.81
CA MET A 144 4.26 -4.25 5.67
C MET A 144 3.02 -4.24 6.57
N LEU A 145 2.28 -5.35 6.65
CA LEU A 145 1.15 -5.51 7.56
C LEU A 145 1.57 -5.44 9.03
N GLU A 146 2.69 -6.06 9.40
CA GLU A 146 3.22 -6.02 10.77
C GLU A 146 3.59 -4.60 11.21
N ILE A 147 4.16 -3.80 10.30
CA ILE A 147 4.52 -2.40 10.56
C ILE A 147 3.28 -1.51 10.73
N GLY A 148 2.15 -1.86 10.09
CA GLY A 148 0.89 -1.11 10.17
C GLY A 148 0.41 -0.54 8.84
N PHE A 149 1.01 -0.92 7.70
CA PHE A 149 0.48 -0.56 6.39
C PHE A 149 -0.85 -1.27 6.12
N LEU A 150 -1.73 -0.57 5.39
CA LEU A 150 -2.98 -1.13 4.91
C LEU A 150 -2.86 -1.52 3.43
N MET A 151 -3.13 -2.79 3.14
CA MET A 151 -3.07 -3.29 1.76
C MET A 151 -4.20 -2.68 0.92
N ARG A 152 -3.84 -2.06 -0.20
CA ARG A 152 -4.82 -1.53 -1.16
C ARG A 152 -5.09 -2.56 -2.25
N GLY A 153 -6.34 -3.01 -2.34
CA GLY A 153 -6.83 -3.84 -3.44
C GLY A 153 -7.16 -3.00 -4.68
N GLY A 154 -7.10 -3.62 -5.86
CA GLY A 154 -7.53 -3.00 -7.11
C GLY A 154 -9.05 -2.84 -7.19
N LYS A 155 -9.56 -1.70 -6.68
CA LYS A 155 -10.72 -0.92 -7.12
C LYS A 155 -10.95 0.18 -6.09
N ASN A 156 -10.93 1.43 -6.56
CA ASN A 156 -11.27 2.60 -5.75
C ASN A 156 -12.70 2.44 -5.21
N LEU A 157 -12.85 2.45 -3.89
CA LEU A 157 -14.08 2.92 -3.28
C LEU A 157 -14.04 4.44 -3.47
N GLY A 158 -14.81 4.91 -4.46
CA GLY A 158 -15.08 6.33 -4.67
C GLY A 158 -16.09 6.85 -3.67
#